data_AF-A0A5C2HBJ6-F1
#
_entry.id   AF-A0A5C2HBJ6-F1
#
_cell.length_a   1.000
_cell.length_b   1.000
_cell.length_c   1.000
_cell.angle_alpha   90.00
_cell.angle_beta   90.00
_cell.angle_gamma   90.00
#
_symmetry.space_group_name_H-M   'P 1'
#
loop_
_entity.id
_entity.type
_entity.pdbx_description
1 polymer ?
#
loop_
_entity_poly.entity_id
_entity_poly.type
_entity_poly.pdbx_seq_one_letter_code
_entity_poly.pdbx_strand_id
1 'polypeptide(L)'
;MIKTTHEISSEDGYIKYNFFEIHEDLQGIIADDYYTYKTDEFKKEAYCELMYKKNFYDKYDRDTYKEVYEKYIDNEKFKEKALFIYSIIDYDKYVQFVEENPTIENPNELTISYSILDSVGVKVNIYNIGISDISFVF
;
A
#
# COMPACT_ATOMS: atom_id res chain seq x y z
N MET A 1 10.07 -11.28 -9.38
CA MET A 1 9.94 -10.16 -8.42
C MET A 1 10.68 -8.95 -8.96
N ILE A 2 9.98 -7.83 -9.11
CA ILE A 2 10.54 -6.54 -9.50
C ILE A 2 11.05 -5.84 -8.24
N LYS A 3 12.28 -5.32 -8.29
CA LYS A 3 12.93 -4.65 -7.17
C LYS A 3 13.25 -3.21 -7.53
N THR A 4 12.82 -2.27 -6.68
CA THR A 4 13.08 -0.85 -6.90
C THR A 4 13.53 -0.16 -5.63
N THR A 5 14.50 0.75 -5.79
CA THR A 5 15.02 1.61 -4.73
C THR A 5 14.79 3.07 -5.09
N HIS A 6 14.40 3.89 -4.12
CA HIS A 6 14.30 5.34 -4.30
C HIS A 6 14.73 6.04 -3.02
N GLU A 7 15.47 7.15 -3.13
CA GLU A 7 15.93 7.88 -1.96
C GLU A 7 14.76 8.53 -1.23
N ILE A 8 14.72 8.39 0.10
CA ILE A 8 13.74 9.05 0.97
C ILE A 8 14.31 10.37 1.48
N SER A 9 15.54 10.31 2.00
CA SER A 9 16.19 11.42 2.69
C SER A 9 17.69 11.20 2.72
N SER A 10 18.45 12.29 2.66
CA SER A 10 19.89 12.31 2.89
C SER A 10 20.23 13.40 3.91
N GLU A 11 20.50 13.00 5.16
CA GLU A 11 20.78 13.90 6.29
C GLU A 11 22.13 13.55 6.91
N ASP A 12 23.04 14.52 7.02
CA ASP A 12 24.35 14.37 7.67
C ASP A 12 25.16 13.13 7.23
N GLY A 13 25.03 12.74 5.96
CA GLY A 13 25.72 11.56 5.37
C GLY A 13 25.01 10.22 5.59
N TYR A 14 23.88 10.21 6.28
CA TYR A 14 23.01 9.04 6.43
C TYR A 14 21.86 9.12 5.40
N ILE A 15 21.75 8.10 4.56
CA ILE A 15 20.76 8.06 3.47
C ILE A 15 19.77 6.94 3.75
N LYS A 16 18.48 7.23 3.61
CA LYS A 16 17.39 6.25 3.67
C LYS A 16 16.81 6.05 2.28
N TYR A 17 16.43 4.83 1.96
CA TYR A 17 15.81 4.47 0.69
C TYR A 17 14.53 3.68 0.93
N ASN A 18 13.52 3.99 0.12
CA ASN A 18 12.40 3.10 -0.14
C ASN A 18 12.93 1.88 -0.88
N PHE A 19 12.52 0.70 -0.46
CA PHE A 19 12.83 -0.55 -1.14
C PHE A 19 11.59 -1.39 -1.31
N PHE A 20 11.17 -1.57 -2.55
CA PHE A 20 10.01 -2.36 -2.92
C PHE A 20 10.44 -3.66 -3.60
N GLU A 21 9.76 -4.75 -3.23
CA GLU A 21 9.82 -6.03 -3.92
C GLU A 21 8.38 -6.40 -4.31
N ILE A 22 8.08 -6.39 -5.60
CA ILE A 22 6.73 -6.50 -6.16
C ILE A 22 6.65 -7.77 -7.00
N HIS A 23 5.62 -8.59 -6.79
CA HIS A 23 5.34 -9.72 -7.69
C HIS A 23 5.09 -9.22 -9.11
N GLU A 24 5.62 -9.91 -10.13
CA GLU A 24 5.57 -9.44 -11.52
C GLU A 24 4.12 -9.26 -12.00
N ASP A 25 3.24 -10.18 -11.65
CA ASP A 25 1.81 -10.10 -11.99
C ASP A 25 1.07 -8.94 -11.32
N LEU A 26 1.65 -8.32 -10.28
CA LEU A 26 1.10 -7.12 -9.65
C LEU A 26 1.65 -5.82 -10.25
N GLN A 27 2.64 -5.88 -11.15
CA GLN A 27 3.21 -4.67 -11.76
C GLN A 27 2.14 -3.80 -12.43
N GLY A 28 1.17 -4.45 -13.08
CA GLY A 28 0.11 -3.78 -13.82
C GLY A 28 -0.77 -2.87 -12.96
N ILE A 29 -0.84 -3.08 -11.64
CA ILE A 29 -1.70 -2.31 -10.74
C ILE A 29 -0.94 -1.26 -9.92
N ILE A 30 0.38 -1.16 -10.08
CA ILE A 30 1.20 -0.21 -9.31
C ILE A 30 1.03 1.21 -9.86
N ALA A 31 0.86 2.17 -8.95
CA ALA A 31 0.85 3.59 -9.25
C ALA A 31 2.21 4.06 -9.77
N ASP A 32 2.25 4.95 -10.76
CA ASP A 32 3.51 5.33 -11.42
C ASP A 32 4.51 6.03 -10.49
N ASP A 33 4.03 6.67 -9.42
CA ASP A 33 4.80 7.43 -8.43
C ASP A 33 4.91 6.71 -7.07
N TYR A 34 4.58 5.42 -7.00
CA TYR A 34 4.58 4.63 -5.74
C TYR A 34 5.90 4.73 -4.95
N TYR A 35 7.01 4.90 -5.67
CA TYR A 35 8.35 4.99 -5.10
C TYR A 35 8.60 6.30 -4.34
N THR A 36 7.74 7.31 -4.50
CA THR A 36 7.79 8.58 -3.76
C THR A 36 7.15 8.49 -2.38
N TYR A 37 6.54 7.35 -2.01
CA TYR A 37 5.94 7.19 -0.69
C TYR A 37 6.90 7.58 0.46
N LYS A 38 6.45 8.43 1.39
CA LYS A 38 7.25 9.00 2.50
C LYS A 38 8.44 9.89 2.11
N THR A 39 8.56 10.30 0.84
CA THR A 39 9.50 11.35 0.44
C THR A 39 8.80 12.71 0.40
N ASP A 40 9.57 13.79 0.31
CA ASP A 40 9.02 15.14 0.13
C ASP A 40 8.31 15.34 -1.22
N GLU A 41 8.48 14.40 -2.15
CA GLU A 41 7.82 14.39 -3.46
C GLU A 41 6.44 13.70 -3.43
N PHE A 42 6.09 13.05 -2.31
CA PHE A 42 4.79 12.42 -2.14
C PHE A 42 3.67 13.47 -2.11
N LYS A 43 2.61 13.25 -2.91
CA LYS A 43 1.51 14.21 -3.08
C LYS A 43 0.12 13.57 -2.98
N LYS A 44 0.05 12.31 -2.56
CA LYS A 44 -1.17 11.50 -2.58
C LYS A 44 -1.85 11.39 -1.22
N GLU A 45 -1.42 12.14 -0.20
CA GLU A 45 -2.00 12.09 1.15
C GLU A 45 -3.52 12.35 1.12
N ALA A 46 -3.94 13.42 0.45
CA ALA A 46 -5.35 13.77 0.33
C ALA A 46 -6.15 12.71 -0.43
N TYR A 47 -5.54 12.08 -1.44
CA TYR A 47 -6.15 10.98 -2.18
C TYR A 47 -6.30 9.73 -1.31
N CYS A 48 -5.26 9.33 -0.57
CA CYS A 48 -5.31 8.17 0.33
C CYS A 48 -6.40 8.33 1.41
N GLU A 49 -6.51 9.50 2.03
CA GLU A 49 -7.56 9.78 3.02
C GLU A 49 -8.96 9.79 2.39
N LEU A 50 -9.11 10.31 1.17
CA LEU A 50 -10.37 10.26 0.42
C LEU A 50 -10.79 8.81 0.14
N MET A 51 -9.86 7.96 -0.30
CA MET A 51 -10.11 6.55 -0.56
C MET A 51 -10.48 5.80 0.72
N TYR A 52 -9.77 6.05 1.82
CA TYR A 52 -10.10 5.46 3.12
C TYR A 52 -11.49 5.87 3.58
N LYS A 53 -11.84 7.15 3.44
CA LYS A 53 -13.17 7.63 3.75
C LYS A 53 -14.25 6.93 2.93
N LYS A 54 -14.06 6.85 1.60
CA LYS A 54 -15.02 6.21 0.69
C LYS A 54 -15.25 4.73 1.03
N ASN A 55 -14.18 3.98 1.31
CA ASN A 55 -14.26 2.53 1.48
C ASN A 55 -14.61 2.09 2.90
N PHE A 56 -14.44 2.98 3.89
CA PHE A 56 -14.71 2.67 5.29
C PHE A 56 -15.73 3.63 5.92
N TYR A 57 -15.38 4.90 6.12
CA TYR A 57 -16.24 5.83 6.86
C TYR A 57 -17.61 6.05 6.21
N ASP A 58 -17.67 6.15 4.88
CA ASP A 58 -18.94 6.40 4.17
C ASP A 58 -19.73 5.10 3.93
N LYS A 59 -19.09 3.93 4.08
CA LYS A 59 -19.67 2.61 3.80
C LYS A 59 -20.31 1.96 5.02
N TYR A 60 -19.77 2.21 6.21
CA TYR A 60 -20.19 1.56 7.45
C TYR A 60 -20.74 2.58 8.45
N ASP A 61 -21.96 2.33 8.91
CA ASP A 61 -22.54 3.03 10.05
C ASP A 61 -21.94 2.53 11.38
N ARG A 62 -21.55 3.46 12.28
CA ARG A 62 -20.84 3.11 13.52
C ARG A 62 -21.70 2.32 14.50
N ASP A 63 -22.97 2.68 14.62
CA ASP A 63 -23.86 2.05 15.59
C ASP A 63 -24.27 0.64 15.13
N THR A 64 -24.42 0.46 13.82
CA THR A 64 -24.77 -0.81 13.19
C THR A 64 -23.58 -1.76 13.06
N TYR A 65 -22.39 -1.27 12.70
CA TYR A 65 -21.21 -2.08 12.37
C TYR A 65 -20.05 -1.90 13.35
N LYS A 66 -20.35 -1.99 14.66
CA LYS A 66 -19.36 -1.78 15.75
C LYS A 66 -18.09 -2.61 15.58
N GLU A 67 -18.21 -3.90 15.24
CA GLU A 67 -17.04 -4.76 15.04
C GLU A 67 -16.14 -4.31 13.89
N VAL A 68 -16.71 -3.75 12.82
CA VAL A 68 -15.93 -3.20 11.69
C VAL A 68 -15.16 -1.97 12.17
N TYR A 69 -15.80 -1.13 13.00
CA TYR A 69 -15.13 0.01 13.59
C TYR A 69 -13.98 -0.41 14.51
N GLU A 70 -14.22 -1.31 15.45
CA GLU A 70 -13.21 -1.77 16.40
C GLU A 70 -12.02 -2.46 15.71
N LYS A 71 -12.27 -3.32 14.72
CA LYS A 71 -11.22 -4.09 14.05
C LYS A 71 -10.42 -3.27 13.05
N TYR A 72 -11.07 -2.32 12.36
CA TYR A 72 -10.51 -1.65 11.20
C TYR A 72 -10.51 -0.13 11.33
N ILE A 73 -11.69 0.49 11.51
CA ILE A 73 -11.82 1.95 11.36
C ILE A 73 -11.13 2.73 12.48
N ASP A 74 -11.29 2.29 13.72
CA ASP A 74 -10.67 2.86 14.93
C ASP A 74 -9.28 2.26 15.21
N ASN A 75 -8.81 1.33 14.36
CA ASN A 75 -7.52 0.69 14.49
C ASN A 75 -6.47 1.45 13.64
N GLU A 76 -5.68 2.30 14.28
CA GLU A 76 -4.66 3.12 13.62
C GLU A 76 -3.67 2.29 12.78
N LYS A 77 -3.26 1.11 13.24
CA LYS A 77 -2.35 0.24 12.47
C LYS A 77 -2.99 -0.26 11.18
N PHE A 78 -4.29 -0.56 11.22
CA PHE A 78 -5.03 -0.93 10.03
C PHE A 78 -5.16 0.28 9.10
N LYS A 79 -5.51 1.45 9.63
CA LYS A 79 -5.60 2.70 8.85
C LYS A 79 -4.28 3.00 8.15
N GLU A 80 -3.15 2.96 8.85
CA GLU A 80 -1.81 3.14 8.27
C GLU A 80 -1.53 2.15 7.12
N LYS A 81 -1.87 0.86 7.31
CA LYS A 81 -1.72 -0.17 6.27
C LYS A 81 -2.60 0.14 5.05
N ALA A 82 -3.85 0.53 5.26
CA ALA A 82 -4.78 0.87 4.18
C ALA A 82 -4.32 2.11 3.40
N LEU A 83 -3.90 3.16 4.10
CA LEU A 83 -3.35 4.37 3.48
C LEU A 83 -2.08 4.08 2.66
N PHE A 84 -1.23 3.18 3.13
CA PHE A 84 -0.09 2.68 2.37
C PHE A 84 -0.53 1.93 1.11
N ILE A 85 -1.55 1.07 1.17
CA ILE A 85 -2.04 0.39 -0.04
C ILE A 85 -2.54 1.40 -1.07
N TYR A 86 -3.34 2.39 -0.64
CA TYR A 86 -3.82 3.44 -1.54
C TYR A 86 -2.71 4.33 -2.11
N SER A 87 -1.56 4.43 -1.44
CA SER A 87 -0.44 5.23 -1.94
C SER A 87 0.33 4.54 -3.06
N ILE A 88 0.29 3.20 -3.12
CA ILE A 88 1.09 2.42 -4.08
C ILE A 88 0.27 1.73 -5.16
N ILE A 89 -1.04 1.55 -4.96
CA ILE A 89 -1.94 0.93 -5.93
C ILE A 89 -2.70 2.00 -6.70
N ASP A 90 -2.67 1.89 -8.03
CA ASP A 90 -3.51 2.68 -8.91
C ASP A 90 -4.91 2.06 -8.97
N TYR A 91 -5.93 2.84 -8.64
CA TYR A 91 -7.31 2.34 -8.56
C TYR A 91 -7.85 1.92 -9.92
N ASP A 92 -7.62 2.71 -10.97
CA ASP A 92 -8.18 2.41 -12.30
C ASP A 92 -7.52 1.16 -12.87
N LYS A 93 -6.19 1.03 -12.69
CA LYS A 93 -5.46 -0.19 -13.07
C LYS A 93 -5.90 -1.40 -12.25
N TYR A 94 -6.17 -1.23 -10.95
CA TYR A 94 -6.67 -2.31 -10.10
C TYR A 94 -8.07 -2.78 -10.52
N VAL A 95 -8.98 -1.87 -10.84
CA VAL A 95 -10.31 -2.22 -11.36
C VAL A 95 -10.20 -3.05 -12.63
N GLN A 96 -9.38 -2.61 -13.59
CA GLN A 96 -9.12 -3.35 -14.82
C GLN A 96 -8.54 -4.74 -14.53
N PHE A 97 -7.57 -4.84 -13.62
CA PHE A 97 -6.97 -6.12 -13.22
C PHE A 97 -8.02 -7.10 -12.67
N VAL A 98 -8.95 -6.63 -11.84
CA VAL A 98 -10.03 -7.48 -11.29
C VAL A 98 -10.98 -7.96 -12.38
N GLU A 99 -11.31 -7.10 -13.36
CA GLU A 99 -12.16 -7.49 -14.50
C GLU A 99 -11.50 -8.55 -15.39
N GLU A 100 -10.19 -8.41 -15.64
CA GLU A 100 -9.42 -9.34 -16.45
C GLU A 100 -9.10 -10.66 -15.72
N ASN A 101 -9.09 -10.65 -14.39
CA ASN A 101 -8.71 -11.78 -13.55
C ASN A 101 -9.82 -12.14 -12.54
N PRO A 102 -10.97 -12.66 -13.00
CA PRO A 102 -12.11 -12.97 -12.13
C PRO A 102 -11.82 -14.07 -11.10
N THR A 103 -10.79 -14.89 -11.33
CA THR A 103 -10.30 -15.92 -10.42
C THR A 103 -8.79 -15.85 -10.35
N ILE A 104 -8.22 -15.95 -9.15
CA ILE A 104 -6.77 -16.02 -8.91
C ILE A 104 -6.47 -17.37 -8.25
N GLU A 105 -5.66 -18.21 -8.90
CA GLU A 105 -5.37 -19.56 -8.41
C GLU A 105 -4.45 -19.56 -7.18
N ASN A 106 -3.44 -18.69 -7.15
CA ASN A 106 -2.42 -18.64 -6.08
C ASN A 106 -2.30 -17.24 -5.46
N PRO A 107 -3.34 -16.71 -4.80
CA PRO A 107 -3.34 -15.33 -4.28
C PRO A 107 -2.26 -15.09 -3.22
N ASN A 108 -1.76 -16.13 -2.55
CA ASN A 108 -0.71 -16.03 -1.54
C ASN A 108 0.68 -15.74 -2.14
N GLU A 109 0.87 -15.97 -3.44
CA GLU A 109 2.15 -15.68 -4.13
C GLU A 109 2.21 -14.22 -4.61
N LEU A 110 1.05 -13.62 -4.87
CA LEU A 110 0.90 -12.24 -5.28
C LEU A 110 1.12 -11.30 -4.11
N THR A 111 2.39 -10.89 -3.93
CA THR A 111 2.82 -10.10 -2.78
C THR A 111 3.57 -8.84 -3.16
N ILE A 112 3.50 -7.85 -2.27
CA ILE A 112 4.30 -6.62 -2.30
C ILE A 112 4.95 -6.45 -0.94
N SER A 113 6.26 -6.35 -0.92
CA SER A 113 7.03 -6.01 0.27
C SER A 113 7.59 -4.61 0.16
N TYR A 114 7.45 -3.83 1.22
CA TYR A 114 8.04 -2.51 1.37
C TYR A 114 8.96 -2.50 2.60
N SER A 115 10.20 -2.10 2.37
CA SER A 115 11.24 -1.97 3.39
C SER A 115 11.90 -0.59 3.31
N ILE A 116 12.46 -0.15 4.43
CA ILE A 116 13.41 0.96 4.45
C ILE A 116 14.81 0.36 4.47
N LEU A 117 15.65 0.76 3.51
CA LEU A 117 17.08 0.50 3.51
C LEU A 117 17.80 1.76 3.99
N ASP A 118 18.91 1.59 4.69
CA ASP A 118 19.81 2.70 4.98
C ASP A 118 21.19 2.54 4.34
N SER A 119 21.96 3.62 4.32
CA SER A 119 23.31 3.67 3.75
C SER A 119 24.33 2.78 4.47
N VAL A 120 24.00 2.22 5.64
CA VAL A 120 24.85 1.29 6.39
C VAL A 120 24.45 -0.18 6.18
N GLY A 121 23.45 -0.45 5.33
CA GLY A 121 23.05 -1.79 4.91
C GLY A 121 21.98 -2.45 5.79
N VAL A 122 21.34 -1.70 6.70
CA VAL A 122 20.19 -2.20 7.48
C VAL A 122 18.96 -2.20 6.59
N LYS A 123 18.22 -3.32 6.61
CA LYS A 123 16.91 -3.48 5.97
C LYS A 123 15.85 -3.71 7.03
N VAL A 124 14.90 -2.79 7.14
CA VAL A 124 13.73 -2.93 8.01
C VAL A 124 12.50 -3.18 7.14
N ASN A 125 11.89 -4.37 7.26
CA ASN A 125 10.62 -4.64 6.61
C ASN A 125 9.50 -3.89 7.35
N ILE A 126 8.77 -3.06 6.61
CA ILE A 126 7.66 -2.26 7.15
C ILE A 126 6.34 -2.95 6.85
N TYR A 127 6.13 -3.33 5.59
CA TYR A 127 4.94 -4.05 5.16
C TYR A 127 5.31 -5.24 4.29
N ASN A 128 4.52 -6.30 4.43
CA ASN A 128 4.39 -7.38 3.48
C ASN A 128 2.88 -7.59 3.28
N ILE A 129 2.39 -7.28 2.09
CA ILE A 129 0.96 -7.34 1.75
C ILE A 129 0.73 -8.31 0.60
N GLY A 130 -0.41 -8.99 0.62
CA GLY A 130 -0.86 -9.84 -0.49
C GLY A 130 -1.96 -9.20 -1.31
N ILE A 131 -2.31 -9.79 -2.46
CA ILE A 131 -3.49 -9.37 -3.24
C ILE A 131 -4.77 -9.38 -2.38
N SER A 132 -4.91 -10.30 -1.43
CA SER A 132 -6.05 -10.33 -0.51
C SER A 132 -6.15 -9.09 0.38
N ASP A 133 -5.02 -8.51 0.79
CA ASP A 133 -5.02 -7.24 1.54
C ASP A 133 -5.45 -6.09 0.66
N ILE A 134 -4.96 -6.06 -0.59
CA ILE A 134 -5.31 -5.04 -1.59
C ILE A 134 -6.82 -5.10 -1.86
N SER A 135 -7.34 -6.30 -2.16
CA SER A 135 -8.77 -6.51 -2.41
C SER A 135 -9.66 -6.30 -1.17
N PHE A 136 -9.11 -6.34 0.04
CA PHE A 136 -9.90 -6.06 1.24
C PHE A 136 -10.13 -4.56 1.43
N VAL A 137 -9.19 -3.71 1.03
CA VAL A 137 -9.28 -2.26 1.24
C VAL A 137 -10.02 -1.54 0.10
N PHE A 138 -10.05 -2.10 -1.11
CA PHE A 138 -10.84 -1.58 -2.24
C PHE A 138 -12.27 -2.15 -2.28
#